data_AF-A0AAJ0X216-F1
#
_entry.id   AF-A0AAJ0X216-F1
#
_cell.length_a   1.000
_cell.length_b   1.000
_cell.length_c   1.000
_cell.angle_alpha   90.00
_cell.angle_beta   90.00
_cell.angle_gamma   90.00
#
_symmetry.space_group_name_H-M   'P 1'
#
loop_
_entity.id
_entity.type
_entity.pdbx_description
1 polymer ?
#
loop_
_entity_poly.entity_id
_entity_poly.type
_entity_poly.pdbx_seq_one_letter_code
_entity_poly.pdbx_strand_id
1 'polypeptide(L)'
;MDLSRDDILQLCKKYNKEEDQWNAELESALGKKFRTDSEVTKEDLEQVIKWKFITNPHRLKRELSHIRDLKDSEIRRLSKEAFVSNDDKTKVKRLMEIKGVGPAVASTILTFYDPQKFCVFDIH
;
A
#
# COMPACT_ATOMS: atom_id res chain seq x y z
N MET A 1 1.70 -26.02 -21.29
CA MET A 1 0.42 -25.37 -21.63
C MET A 1 0.82 -24.17 -22.45
N ASP A 2 0.67 -24.25 -23.77
CA ASP A 2 1.06 -23.16 -24.66
C ASP A 2 -0.14 -22.23 -24.82
N LEU A 3 0.01 -20.98 -24.38
CA LEU A 3 -1.00 -19.95 -24.56
C LEU A 3 -0.97 -19.48 -26.00
N SER A 4 -2.14 -19.44 -26.65
CA SER A 4 -2.25 -18.86 -27.99
C SER A 4 -2.14 -17.34 -27.93
N ARG A 5 -1.88 -16.70 -29.08
CA ARG A 5 -1.87 -15.24 -29.20
C ARG A 5 -3.18 -14.63 -28.71
N ASP A 6 -4.31 -15.25 -29.01
CA ASP A 6 -5.63 -14.76 -28.62
C ASP A 6 -5.84 -14.87 -27.11
N ASP A 7 -5.35 -15.94 -26.48
CA ASP A 7 -5.36 -16.07 -25.01
C ASP A 7 -4.56 -14.95 -24.35
N ILE A 8 -3.37 -14.65 -24.88
CA ILE A 8 -2.52 -13.55 -24.39
C ILE A 8 -3.26 -12.22 -24.52
N LEU A 9 -3.90 -11.94 -25.66
CA LEU A 9 -4.64 -10.69 -25.88
C LEU A 9 -5.85 -10.55 -24.95
N GLN A 10 -6.56 -11.65 -24.65
CA GLN A 10 -7.65 -11.64 -23.68
C GLN A 10 -7.16 -11.39 -22.26
N LEU A 11 -6.05 -12.03 -21.86
CA LEU A 11 -5.42 -11.80 -20.56
C LEU A 11 -4.95 -10.34 -20.42
N CYS A 12 -4.34 -9.77 -21.47
CA CYS A 12 -3.95 -8.35 -21.47
C CYS A 12 -5.16 -7.42 -21.32
N LYS A 13 -6.26 -7.67 -22.04
CA LYS A 13 -7.49 -6.86 -21.89
C LYS A 13 -8.07 -6.95 -20.49
N LYS A 14 -8.10 -8.15 -19.91
CA LYS A 14 -8.55 -8.36 -18.53
C LYS A 14 -7.66 -7.61 -17.55
N TYR A 15 -6.34 -7.74 -17.70
CA TYR A 15 -5.35 -7.08 -16.85
C TYR A 15 -5.47 -5.55 -16.91
N ASN A 16 -5.56 -4.97 -18.11
CA ASN A 16 -5.72 -3.51 -18.27
C ASN A 16 -6.99 -2.98 -17.59
N LYS A 17 -8.11 -3.71 -17.69
CA LYS A 17 -9.36 -3.35 -17.02
C LYS A 17 -9.27 -3.45 -15.48
N GLU A 18 -8.40 -4.31 -14.97
CA GLU A 18 -8.11 -4.41 -13.54
C GLU A 18 -7.20 -3.26 -13.09
N GLU A 19 -6.14 -2.94 -13.84
CA GLU A 19 -5.24 -1.79 -13.58
C GLU A 19 -5.97 -0.45 -13.53
N ASP A 20 -6.99 -0.23 -14.38
CA ASP A 20 -7.82 0.98 -14.38
C ASP A 20 -8.51 1.25 -13.02
N GLN A 21 -8.58 0.25 -12.14
CA GLN A 21 -9.15 0.40 -10.80
C GLN A 21 -8.18 1.09 -9.84
N TRP A 22 -6.87 1.00 -10.07
CA TRP A 22 -5.88 1.63 -9.20
C TRP A 22 -5.59 3.07 -9.63
N ASN A 23 -5.70 3.98 -8.67
CA ASN A 23 -5.50 5.40 -8.94
C ASN A 23 -3.99 5.75 -8.87
N ALA A 24 -3.35 5.87 -10.03
CA ALA A 24 -1.94 6.24 -10.14
C ALA A 24 -1.63 7.68 -9.67
N GLU A 25 -2.60 8.60 -9.78
CA GLU A 25 -2.43 9.97 -9.28
C GLU A 25 -2.37 9.99 -7.75
N LEU A 26 -3.21 9.18 -7.10
CA LEU A 26 -3.22 9.01 -5.65
C LEU A 26 -1.90 8.43 -5.15
N GLU A 27 -1.41 7.38 -5.80
CA GLU A 27 -0.09 6.80 -5.52
C GLU A 27 1.03 7.85 -5.63
N SER A 28 1.06 8.61 -6.73
CA SER A 28 2.07 9.65 -6.95
C SER A 28 1.98 10.77 -5.90
N ALA A 29 0.78 11.20 -5.56
CA ALA A 29 0.53 12.25 -4.57
C ALA A 29 0.97 11.82 -3.16
N LEU A 30 0.54 10.62 -2.72
CA LEU A 30 0.93 10.07 -1.43
C LEU A 30 2.43 9.78 -1.37
N GLY A 31 3.01 9.24 -2.44
CA GLY A 31 4.44 8.99 -2.52
C GLY A 31 5.26 10.28 -2.38
N LYS A 32 4.86 11.38 -3.04
CA LYS A 32 5.51 12.69 -2.88
C LYS A 32 5.40 13.16 -1.43
N LYS A 33 4.22 13.04 -0.82
CA LYS A 33 4.00 13.41 0.58
C LYS A 33 4.88 12.62 1.53
N PHE A 34 4.97 11.30 1.40
CA PHE A 34 5.79 10.45 2.26
C PHE A 34 7.28 10.78 2.15
N ARG A 35 7.76 11.14 0.95
CA ARG A 35 9.15 11.58 0.75
C ARG A 35 9.44 12.94 1.38
N THR A 36 8.49 13.88 1.34
CA THR A 36 8.64 15.22 1.91
C THR A 36 8.53 15.20 3.44
N ASP A 37 7.45 14.61 3.95
CA ASP A 37 7.10 14.69 5.38
C ASP A 37 7.83 13.61 6.19
N SER A 38 8.27 12.53 5.54
CA SER A 38 8.87 11.36 6.18
C SER A 38 7.99 10.78 7.29
N GLU A 39 6.67 10.79 7.09
CA GLU A 39 5.68 10.16 7.96
C GLU A 39 4.39 9.88 7.18
N VAL A 40 3.50 9.07 7.78
CA VAL A 40 2.19 8.71 7.25
C VAL A 40 1.14 9.18 8.25
N THR A 41 0.14 9.94 7.79
CA THR A 41 -1.02 10.31 8.62
C THR A 41 -2.06 9.20 8.63
N LYS A 42 -3.02 9.27 9.55
CA LYS A 42 -4.17 8.37 9.55
C LYS A 42 -4.96 8.45 8.25
N GLU A 43 -5.17 9.66 7.73
CA GLU A 43 -5.87 9.90 6.47
C GLU A 43 -5.10 9.30 5.29
N ASP A 44 -3.77 9.40 5.29
CA ASP A 44 -2.94 8.77 4.26
C ASP A 44 -3.03 7.24 4.34
N LEU A 45 -2.98 6.68 5.55
CA LEU A 45 -3.10 5.24 5.77
C LEU A 45 -4.46 4.72 5.28
N GLU A 46 -5.55 5.45 5.56
CA GLU A 46 -6.88 5.12 5.03
C GLU A 46 -6.90 5.11 3.51
N GLN A 47 -6.25 6.08 2.85
CA GLN A 47 -6.15 6.14 1.40
C GLN A 47 -5.32 4.98 0.83
N VAL A 48 -4.20 4.63 1.47
CA VAL A 48 -3.39 3.46 1.09
C VAL A 48 -4.20 2.16 1.21
N ILE A 49 -4.95 1.97 2.30
CA ILE A 49 -5.79 0.78 2.50
C ILE A 49 -6.91 0.72 1.44
N LYS A 50 -7.56 1.85 1.14
CA LYS A 50 -8.57 1.95 0.08
C LYS A 50 -7.99 1.60 -1.28
N TRP A 51 -6.82 2.14 -1.61
CA TRP A 51 -6.10 1.83 -2.85
C TRP A 51 -5.74 0.35 -2.92
N LYS A 52 -5.16 -0.23 -1.85
CA LYS A 52 -4.70 -1.63 -1.86
C LYS A 52 -5.83 -2.63 -1.97
N PHE A 53 -6.99 -2.37 -1.38
CA PHE A 53 -8.12 -3.30 -1.33
C PHE A 53 -9.32 -2.84 -2.15
N ILE A 54 -9.12 -2.01 -3.18
CA ILE A 54 -10.23 -1.50 -4.00
C ILE A 54 -11.07 -2.63 -4.63
N THR A 55 -10.41 -3.74 -4.97
CA THR A 55 -11.05 -4.93 -5.56
C THR A 55 -11.68 -5.88 -4.53
N ASN A 56 -11.46 -5.66 -3.23
CA ASN A 56 -11.94 -6.53 -2.15
C ASN A 56 -12.65 -5.73 -1.04
N PRO A 57 -13.95 -5.40 -1.22
CA PRO A 57 -14.73 -4.59 -0.28
C PRO A 57 -14.81 -5.17 1.15
N HIS A 58 -14.85 -6.50 1.27
CA HIS A 58 -14.91 -7.17 2.57
C HIS A 58 -13.63 -6.96 3.36
N ARG A 59 -12.47 -7.16 2.72
CA ARG A 59 -11.17 -6.93 3.34
C ARG A 59 -10.95 -5.44 3.61
N LEU A 60 -11.32 -4.56 2.69
CA LEU A 60 -11.29 -3.12 2.87
C LEU A 60 -12.02 -2.68 4.15
N LYS A 61 -13.27 -3.11 4.32
CA LYS A 61 -14.06 -2.77 5.52
C LYS A 61 -13.40 -3.25 6.81
N ARG A 62 -12.84 -4.47 6.78
CA ARG A 62 -12.13 -5.05 7.94
C ARG A 62 -10.89 -4.23 8.29
N GLU A 63 -10.03 -3.92 7.33
CA GLU A 63 -8.79 -3.19 7.62
C GLU A 63 -9.06 -1.75 8.09
N LEU A 64 -10.05 -1.06 7.50
CA LEU A 64 -10.48 0.25 7.99
C LEU A 64 -11.02 0.19 9.42
N SER A 65 -11.71 -0.90 9.80
CA SER A 65 -12.18 -1.06 11.18
C SER A 65 -11.05 -1.22 12.19
N HIS A 66 -9.91 -1.82 11.79
CA HIS A 66 -8.75 -2.01 12.67
C HIS A 66 -8.07 -0.69 13.03
N ILE A 67 -8.06 0.27 12.11
CA ILE A 67 -7.39 1.56 12.27
C ILE A 67 -8.32 2.66 12.80
N ARG A 68 -9.62 2.41 12.90
CA ARG A 68 -10.63 3.40 13.30
C ARG A 68 -10.31 4.09 14.63
N ASP A 69 -9.86 3.32 15.62
CA ASP A 69 -9.64 3.82 16.98
C ASP A 69 -8.15 4.18 17.23
N LEU A 70 -7.30 4.10 16.21
CA LEU A 70 -5.89 4.52 16.31
C LEU A 70 -5.76 6.03 16.31
N LYS A 71 -4.80 6.50 17.11
CA LYS A 71 -4.39 7.91 17.18
C LYS A 71 -3.46 8.23 16.02
N ASP A 72 -3.69 9.37 15.38
CA ASP A 72 -2.86 9.87 14.28
C ASP A 72 -1.37 10.00 14.68
N SER A 73 -1.11 10.45 15.92
CA SER A 73 0.26 10.58 16.45
C SER A 73 1.02 9.26 16.55
N GLU A 74 0.34 8.15 16.78
CA GLU A 74 0.97 6.83 16.84
C GLU A 74 1.42 6.35 15.46
N ILE A 75 0.55 6.53 14.45
CA ILE A 75 0.81 6.20 13.05
C ILE A 75 2.00 7.03 12.53
N ARG A 76 1.99 8.34 12.78
CA ARG A 76 3.09 9.24 12.38
C ARG A 76 4.41 8.85 13.02
N ARG A 77 4.40 8.57 14.33
CA ARG A 77 5.62 8.16 15.05
C ARG A 77 6.22 6.89 14.46
N LEU A 78 5.43 5.83 14.31
CA LEU A 78 5.91 4.53 13.82
C LEU A 78 6.35 4.58 12.35
N SER A 79 5.60 5.28 11.51
CA SER A 79 5.98 5.47 10.10
C SER A 79 7.24 6.30 9.94
N LYS A 80 7.44 7.34 10.76
CA LYS A 80 8.67 8.12 10.78
C LYS A 80 9.88 7.31 11.19
N GLU A 81 9.75 6.52 12.25
CA GLU A 81 10.79 5.56 12.68
C GLU A 81 11.12 4.56 11.57
N ALA A 82 10.11 4.10 10.81
CA ALA A 82 10.32 3.23 9.66
C ALA A 82 11.10 3.94 8.54
N PHE A 83 10.70 5.15 8.14
CA PHE A 83 11.33 5.83 7.01
C PHE A 83 12.78 6.26 7.27
N VAL A 84 13.10 6.63 8.51
CA VAL A 84 14.46 7.00 8.93
C VAL A 84 15.41 5.80 9.02
N SER A 85 14.89 4.59 9.18
CA SER A 85 15.73 3.39 9.25
C SER A 85 16.45 3.12 7.92
N ASN A 86 17.70 2.66 7.96
CA ASN A 86 18.43 2.21 6.77
C ASN A 86 18.22 0.71 6.46
N ASP A 87 17.67 -0.05 7.42
CA ASP A 87 17.42 -1.48 7.27
C ASP A 87 15.98 -1.75 6.82
N ASP A 88 15.83 -2.34 5.63
CA ASP A 88 14.52 -2.59 5.01
C ASP A 88 13.65 -3.52 5.85
N LYS A 89 14.26 -4.49 6.54
CA LYS A 89 13.55 -5.38 7.46
C LYS A 89 12.98 -4.62 8.65
N THR A 90 13.73 -3.66 9.18
CA THR A 90 13.28 -2.76 10.24
C THR A 90 12.17 -1.84 9.75
N LYS A 91 12.23 -1.31 8.53
CA LYS A 91 11.13 -0.51 7.95
C LYS A 91 9.81 -1.26 7.97
N VAL A 92 9.80 -2.48 7.42
CA VAL A 92 8.60 -3.33 7.37
C VAL A 92 8.09 -3.64 8.78
N LYS A 93 8.98 -4.04 9.69
CA LYS A 93 8.60 -4.35 11.07
C LYS A 93 7.97 -3.15 11.79
N ARG A 94 8.57 -1.96 11.66
CA ARG A 94 8.04 -0.73 12.29
C ARG A 94 6.66 -0.36 11.75
N LEU A 95 6.45 -0.47 10.45
CA LEU A 95 5.13 -0.27 9.87
C LEU A 95 4.12 -1.31 10.36
N MET A 96 4.52 -2.57 10.51
CA MET A 96 3.66 -3.65 11.03
C MET A 96 3.34 -3.54 12.52
N GLU A 97 4.03 -2.68 13.27
CA GLU A 97 3.64 -2.36 14.65
C GLU A 97 2.36 -1.49 14.68
N ILE A 98 2.01 -0.83 13.56
CA ILE A 98 0.75 -0.11 13.44
C ILE A 98 -0.38 -1.14 13.34
N LYS A 99 -1.32 -1.11 14.29
CA LYS A 99 -2.47 -2.03 14.29
C LYS A 99 -3.23 -1.95 12.96
N GLY A 100 -3.56 -3.09 12.36
CA GLY A 100 -4.21 -3.14 11.04
C GLY A 100 -3.26 -3.00 9.84
N VAL A 101 -1.97 -2.78 10.07
CA VAL A 101 -0.95 -2.81 9.00
C VAL A 101 -0.26 -4.17 8.98
N GLY A 102 -0.69 -5.01 8.04
CA GLY A 102 0.02 -6.25 7.71
C GLY A 102 1.11 -6.05 6.66
N PRO A 103 1.83 -7.13 6.27
CA PRO A 103 2.89 -7.06 5.25
C PRO A 103 2.44 -6.47 3.92
N ALA A 104 1.20 -6.77 3.48
CA ALA A 104 0.63 -6.21 2.26
C ALA A 104 0.56 -4.68 2.32
N VAL A 105 -0.03 -4.11 3.38
CA VAL A 105 -0.17 -2.67 3.54
C VAL A 105 1.20 -2.01 3.76
N ALA A 106 2.07 -2.61 4.57
CA ALA A 106 3.43 -2.11 4.79
C ALA A 106 4.23 -2.02 3.48
N SER A 107 4.15 -3.06 2.64
CA SER A 107 4.80 -3.05 1.32
C SER A 107 4.24 -1.97 0.40
N THR A 108 2.93 -1.70 0.43
CA THR A 108 2.31 -0.60 -0.33
C THR A 108 2.82 0.75 0.12
N ILE A 109 2.87 1.01 1.43
CA ILE A 109 3.41 2.26 1.97
C ILE A 109 4.86 2.47 1.51
N LEU A 110 5.69 1.43 1.59
CA LEU A 110 7.10 1.51 1.18
C LEU A 110 7.26 1.67 -0.33
N THR A 111 6.38 1.04 -1.13
CA THR A 111 6.39 1.21 -2.59
C THR A 111 6.00 2.64 -2.97
N PHE A 112 5.00 3.22 -2.31
CA PHE A 112 4.63 4.62 -2.56
C PHE A 112 5.78 5.56 -2.20
N TYR A 113 6.48 5.27 -1.09
CA TYR A 113 7.65 6.02 -0.64
C TYR A 113 8.84 5.91 -1.62
N ASP A 114 9.20 4.70 -2.04
CA ASP A 114 10.31 4.42 -2.96
C ASP A 114 9.97 3.25 -3.90
N PRO A 115 9.36 3.53 -5.06
CA PRO A 115 8.93 2.50 -6.00
C PRO A 115 10.10 1.87 -6.76
N GLN A 116 11.32 2.40 -6.66
CA GLN A 116 12.50 1.78 -7.28
C GLN A 116 13.08 0.67 -6.41
N LYS A 117 12.80 0.71 -5.09
CA LYS A 117 13.35 -0.22 -4.11
C LYS A 117 12.34 -1.26 -3.63
N PHE A 118 11.06 -0.91 -3.56
CA PHE A 118 10.01 -1.76 -3.02
C PHE A 118 8.92 -2.08 -4.04
N CYS A 119 8.18 -3.15 -3.79
CA CYS A 119 7.02 -3.54 -4.59
C CYS A 119 5.82 -3.87 -3.70
N VAL A 120 4.62 -3.73 -4.27
CA VAL A 120 3.37 -4.07 -3.59
C VAL A 120 3.26 -5.59 -3.49
N PHE A 121 3.09 -6.11 -2.28
CA PHE A 121 2.81 -7.52 -2.07
C PHE A 121 1.32 -7.80 -2.25
N ASP A 122 1.01 -8.69 -3.19
CA ASP A 122 -0.29 -9.31 -3.31
C ASP A 122 -0.32 -10.65 -2.57
N ILE A 123 -0.66 -10.55 -1.28
CA ILE A 123 -0.81 -11.71 -0.40
C ILE A 123 -2.32 -11.90 -0.21
N HIS A 124 -2.85 -12.94 -0.86
CA HIS A 124 -4.23 -13.38 -0.77
C HIS A 124 -4.54 -14.01 0.59
#